data_AF-A0A383EP53-F1
#
_entry.id   AF-A0A383EP53-F1
#
_cell.length_a   1.000
_cell.length_b   1.000
_cell.length_c   1.000
_cell.angle_alpha   90.00
_cell.angle_beta   90.00
_cell.angle_gamma   90.00
#
_symmetry.space_group_name_H-M   'P 1'
#
loop_
_entity.id
_entity.type
_entity.pdbx_description
1 polymer ?
#
loop_
_entity_poly.entity_id
_entity_poly.type
_entity_poly.pdbx_seq_one_letter_code
_entity_poly.pdbx_strand_id
1 'polypeptide(L)'
;MKKVGLFLGPTIFCLVAFLAPVDPQNPKTTVMAGIALLMATWWLTEAVPLFATALIPLILYPVLGIERGANIAPIYFNSTIVLFIGGFIIALVMQKWNL
;
A
#
# COMPACT_ATOMS: atom_id res chain seq x y z
N MET A 1 -11.59 -15.85 8.86
CA MET A 1 -11.16 -14.48 9.25
C MET A 1 -10.95 -13.54 8.06
N LYS A 2 -10.55 -14.00 6.87
CA LYS A 2 -10.37 -13.17 5.65
C LYS A 2 -11.56 -12.29 5.23
N LYS A 3 -12.80 -12.79 5.34
CA LYS A 3 -14.02 -12.03 4.95
C LYS A 3 -14.32 -10.85 5.90
N VAL A 4 -13.93 -10.96 7.17
CA VAL A 4 -14.18 -9.93 8.19
C VAL A 4 -13.20 -8.77 8.02
N GLY A 5 -11.92 -9.06 7.74
CA GLY A 5 -10.90 -8.04 7.44
C GLY A 5 -11.19 -7.23 6.17
N LEU A 6 -11.80 -7.85 5.16
CA LEU A 6 -12.17 -7.18 3.91
C LEU A 6 -13.22 -6.08 4.13
N PHE A 7 -14.21 -6.30 5.00
CA PHE A 7 -15.24 -5.30 5.32
C PHE A 7 -14.80 -4.33 6.42
N LEU A 8 -13.94 -4.74 7.35
CA LEU A 8 -13.40 -3.87 8.41
C LEU A 8 -12.54 -2.74 7.84
N GLY A 9 -11.74 -3.02 6.80
CA GLY A 9 -10.90 -2.00 6.16
C GLY A 9 -11.69 -0.77 5.66
N PRO A 10 -12.67 -0.94 4.76
CA PRO A 10 -13.52 0.16 4.28
C PRO A 10 -14.28 0.84 5.41
N THR A 11 -14.71 0.08 6.42
CA THR A 11 -15.41 0.63 7.59
C THR A 11 -14.48 1.54 8.38
N ILE A 12 -13.24 1.14 8.65
CA ILE A 12 -12.23 1.96 9.34
C ILE A 12 -11.83 3.16 8.49
N PHE A 13 -11.66 3.00 7.18
CA PHE A 13 -11.39 4.10 6.25
C PHE A 13 -12.49 5.16 6.29
N CYS A 14 -13.76 4.74 6.15
CA CYS A 14 -14.90 5.64 6.24
C CYS A 14 -15.02 6.28 7.64
N LEU A 15 -14.79 5.52 8.70
CA LEU A 15 -14.88 6.02 10.08
C LEU A 15 -13.79 7.08 10.34
N VAL A 16 -12.56 6.85 9.92
CA VAL A 16 -11.46 7.82 10.06
C VAL A 16 -11.66 9.04 9.16
N ALA A 17 -12.10 8.84 7.91
CA ALA A 17 -12.38 9.93 6.98
C ALA A 17 -13.52 10.85 7.45
N PHE A 18 -14.48 10.33 8.24
CA PHE A 18 -15.65 11.08 8.68
C PHE A 18 -15.57 11.59 10.14
N LEU A 19 -14.88 10.90 11.05
CA LEU A 19 -14.83 11.26 12.48
C LEU A 19 -13.54 11.94 12.96
N ALA A 20 -12.44 11.89 12.22
CA ALA A 20 -11.15 12.39 12.69
C ALA A 20 -10.55 13.42 11.71
N PRO A 21 -10.93 14.71 11.78
CA PRO A 21 -10.13 15.75 11.15
C PRO A 21 -8.79 15.84 11.89
N VAL A 22 -7.82 15.05 11.45
CA VAL A 22 -6.45 15.01 12.00
C VAL A 22 -5.81 16.40 11.90
N ASP A 23 -6.15 17.13 10.85
CA ASP A 23 -5.82 18.54 10.67
C ASP A 23 -7.02 19.29 10.05
N PRO A 24 -7.65 20.23 10.78
CA PRO A 24 -8.72 21.07 10.24
C PRO A 24 -8.30 21.96 9.06
N GLN A 25 -7.00 22.23 8.90
CA GLN A 25 -6.46 23.10 7.86
C GLN A 25 -6.10 22.33 6.58
N ASN A 26 -5.97 21.01 6.66
CA ASN A 26 -5.50 20.21 5.52
C ASN A 26 -6.29 18.89 5.39
N PRO A 27 -7.42 18.88 4.63
CA PRO A 27 -8.27 17.70 4.50
C PRO A 27 -7.55 16.49 3.85
N LYS A 28 -6.44 16.73 3.14
CA LYS A 28 -5.61 15.67 2.53
C LYS A 28 -4.92 14.78 3.56
N THR A 29 -4.50 15.34 4.70
CA THR A 29 -3.80 14.61 5.77
C THR A 29 -4.70 13.56 6.39
N THR A 30 -5.97 13.90 6.64
CA THR A 30 -6.97 12.97 7.16
C THR A 30 -7.20 11.79 6.21
N VAL A 31 -7.27 12.05 4.90
CA VAL A 31 -7.47 11.00 3.89
C VAL A 31 -6.23 10.09 3.81
N MET A 32 -5.02 10.66 3.83
CA MET A 32 -3.77 9.87 3.88
C MET A 32 -3.71 8.97 5.12
N ALA A 33 -4.07 9.48 6.29
CA ALA A 33 -4.13 8.70 7.53
C ALA A 33 -5.16 7.57 7.44
N GLY A 34 -6.33 7.83 6.83
CA GLY A 34 -7.33 6.81 6.55
C GLY A 34 -6.80 5.67 5.68
N ILE A 35 -6.05 5.99 4.62
CA ILE A 35 -5.44 4.98 3.73
C ILE A 35 -4.37 4.17 4.48
N ALA A 36 -3.56 4.81 5.32
CA ALA A 36 -2.57 4.11 6.13
C ALA A 36 -3.23 3.12 7.12
N LEU A 37 -4.34 3.51 7.75
CA LEU A 37 -5.11 2.62 8.65
C LEU A 37 -5.82 1.49 7.91
N LEU A 38 -6.33 1.75 6.70
CA LEU A 38 -6.84 0.72 5.79
C LEU A 38 -5.76 -0.33 5.53
N MET A 39 -4.56 0.11 5.13
CA MET A 39 -3.42 -0.78 4.87
C MET A 39 -3.00 -1.56 6.11
N ALA A 40 -2.90 -0.90 7.27
CA ALA A 40 -2.55 -1.56 8.54
C ALA A 40 -3.56 -2.67 8.89
N THR A 41 -4.86 -2.41 8.69
CA THR A 41 -5.92 -3.40 8.93
C THR A 41 -5.79 -4.58 7.96
N TRP A 42 -5.57 -4.34 6.68
CA TRP A 42 -5.44 -5.41 5.68
C TRP A 42 -4.14 -6.20 5.80
N TRP A 43 -3.06 -5.57 6.31
CA TRP A 43 -1.84 -6.28 6.70
C TRP A 43 -2.06 -7.18 7.92
N LEU A 44 -2.70 -6.67 8.98
CA LEU A 44 -2.94 -7.45 10.20
C LEU A 44 -3.90 -8.62 9.97
N THR A 45 -4.89 -8.43 9.09
CA THR A 45 -5.94 -9.44 8.84
C THR A 45 -5.61 -10.40 7.71
N GLU A 46 -4.49 -10.20 7.01
CA GLU A 46 -4.08 -10.96 5.80
C GLU A 46 -5.23 -11.17 4.81
N ALA A 47 -6.11 -10.17 4.70
CA ALA A 47 -7.31 -10.26 3.88
C ALA A 47 -6.95 -10.26 2.38
N VAL A 48 -5.87 -9.56 2.03
CA VAL A 48 -5.35 -9.34 0.67
C VAL A 48 -3.85 -9.66 0.67
N PRO A 49 -3.26 -10.20 -0.41
CA PRO A 49 -1.82 -10.41 -0.50
C PRO A 49 -1.04 -9.13 -0.16
N LEU A 50 0.04 -9.26 0.62
CA LEU A 50 0.83 -8.12 1.12
C LEU A 50 1.19 -7.12 0.01
N PHE A 51 1.61 -7.65 -1.15
CA PHE A 51 1.99 -6.87 -2.33
C PHE A 51 0.82 -6.09 -2.94
N ALA A 52 -0.38 -6.68 -2.96
CA ALA A 52 -1.58 -6.02 -3.47
C ALA A 52 -2.04 -4.91 -2.52
N THR A 53 -1.92 -5.10 -1.21
CA THR A 53 -2.17 -4.02 -0.23
C THR A 53 -1.17 -2.87 -0.38
N ALA A 54 0.10 -3.18 -0.64
CA ALA A 54 1.13 -2.16 -0.85
C ALA A 54 0.90 -1.30 -2.11
N LEU A 55 0.16 -1.79 -3.11
CA LEU A 55 -0.17 -1.06 -4.33
C LEU A 55 -1.37 -0.10 -4.18
N ILE A 56 -2.11 -0.16 -3.07
CA ILE A 56 -3.30 0.67 -2.84
C ILE A 56 -2.99 2.18 -2.93
N PRO A 57 -1.94 2.71 -2.26
CA PRO A 57 -1.64 4.15 -2.32
C PRO A 57 -1.37 4.64 -3.75
N LEU A 58 -0.75 3.80 -4.59
CA LEU A 58 -0.45 4.12 -5.98
C LEU A 58 -1.72 4.48 -6.78
N ILE A 59 -2.86 3.88 -6.42
CA ILE A 59 -4.16 4.14 -7.07
C ILE A 59 -4.97 5.16 -6.28
N LEU A 60 -5.07 5.02 -4.96
CA LEU A 60 -5.95 5.85 -4.14
C LEU A 60 -5.42 7.29 -4.02
N TYR A 61 -4.11 7.52 -3.94
CA TYR A 61 -3.56 8.88 -3.80
C TYR A 61 -3.86 9.77 -5.02
N PRO A 62 -3.67 9.32 -6.28
CA PRO A 62 -4.07 10.13 -7.43
C PRO A 62 -5.59 10.26 -7.59
N VAL A 63 -6.36 9.22 -7.26
CA VAL A 63 -7.83 9.27 -7.32
C VAL A 63 -8.40 10.27 -6.32
N LEU A 64 -7.83 10.35 -5.11
CA LEU A 64 -8.27 11.25 -4.05
C LEU A 64 -7.59 12.63 -4.10
N GLY A 65 -6.76 12.90 -5.12
CA GLY A 65 -6.10 14.19 -5.31
C GLY A 65 -5.06 14.55 -4.24
N ILE A 66 -4.53 13.54 -3.54
CA ILE A 66 -3.47 13.70 -2.53
C ILE A 66 -2.16 14.04 -3.22
N GLU A 67 -1.71 13.15 -4.12
CA GLU A 67 -0.44 13.25 -4.84
C GLU A 67 -0.56 12.74 -6.28
N ARG A 68 0.34 13.19 -7.16
CA ARG A 68 0.36 12.74 -8.55
C ARG A 68 0.95 11.34 -8.67
N GLY A 69 0.32 10.47 -9.46
CA GLY A 69 0.83 9.12 -9.74
C GLY A 69 2.27 9.12 -10.27
N ALA A 70 2.65 10.14 -11.05
CA ALA A 70 4.02 10.31 -11.54
C ALA A 70 5.07 10.52 -10.43
N ASN A 71 4.68 11.08 -9.29
CA ASN A 71 5.56 11.27 -8.13
C ASN A 71 5.64 10.00 -7.27
N ILE A 72 4.59 9.19 -7.28
CA ILE A 72 4.47 7.99 -6.43
C ILE A 72 5.10 6.77 -7.11
N ALA A 73 4.91 6.62 -8.43
CA ALA A 73 5.39 5.45 -9.18
C ALA A 73 6.91 5.18 -9.04
N PRO A 74 7.80 6.19 -9.04
CA PRO A 74 9.24 5.96 -8.87
C PRO A 74 9.62 5.32 -7.52
N ILE A 75 8.81 5.52 -6.46
CA ILE A 75 9.07 4.96 -5.13
C ILE A 75 8.96 3.42 -5.16
N TYR A 76 8.09 2.88 -6.01
CA TYR A 76 7.92 1.43 -6.21
C TYR A 76 9.03 0.80 -7.07
N PHE A 77 9.84 1.61 -7.75
CA PHE A 77 10.97 1.20 -8.58
C PHE A 77 12.29 1.80 -8.08
N ASN A 78 12.49 1.80 -6.76
CA ASN A 78 13.75 2.22 -6.15
C ASN A 78 14.89 1.24 -6.50
N SER A 79 16.12 1.75 -6.60
CA SER A 79 17.36 0.99 -6.78
C SER A 79 17.47 -0.24 -5.87
N THR A 80 17.03 -0.16 -4.61
CA THR A 80 17.03 -1.30 -3.68
C THR A 80 16.11 -2.43 -4.16
N ILE A 81 14.90 -2.12 -4.64
CA ILE A 81 13.94 -3.11 -5.15
C ILE A 81 14.51 -3.78 -6.40
N VAL A 82 15.09 -2.99 -7.32
CA VAL A 82 15.72 -3.48 -8.53
C VAL A 82 16.92 -4.39 -8.22
N LEU A 83 17.73 -4.02 -7.22
CA LEU A 83 18.85 -4.84 -6.76
C LEU A 83 18.38 -6.21 -6.23
N PHE A 84 17.32 -6.22 -5.41
CA PHE A 84 16.73 -7.47 -4.92
C PHE A 84 16.20 -8.34 -6.07
N ILE A 85 15.49 -7.74 -7.04
CA ILE A 85 15.00 -8.45 -8.22
C ILE A 85 16.17 -9.05 -9.02
N GLY A 86 17.23 -8.27 -9.27
CA GLY A 86 18.44 -8.76 -9.93
C GLY A 86 19.12 -9.90 -9.18
N GLY A 87 19.23 -9.79 -7.85
CA GLY A 87 19.75 -10.84 -6.98
C GLY A 87 18.93 -12.13 -7.03
N PHE A 88 17.60 -12.03 -6.99
CA PHE A 88 16.71 -13.20 -7.13
C PHE A 88 16.81 -13.85 -8.51
N ILE A 89 16.94 -13.06 -9.58
CA ILE A 89 17.14 -13.60 -10.94
C ILE A 89 18.45 -14.39 -11.01
N ILE A 90 19.55 -13.86 -10.47
CA ILE A 90 20.85 -14.57 -10.44
C ILE A 90 20.72 -15.87 -9.65
N ALA A 91 20.11 -15.84 -8.46
CA ALA A 91 19.89 -17.02 -7.64
C ALA A 91 19.07 -18.10 -8.36
N LEU A 92 18.00 -17.71 -9.07
CA LEU A 92 17.19 -18.61 -9.89
C LEU A 92 17.99 -19.24 -11.03
N VAL A 93 18.89 -18.47 -11.66
CA VAL A 93 19.78 -19.00 -12.70
C VAL A 93 20.77 -20.00 -12.11
N MET A 94 21.41 -19.71 -10.97
CA MET A 94 22.31 -20.67 -10.32
C MET A 94 21.58 -21.98 -9.98
N GLN A 95 20.37 -21.88 -9.41
CA GLN A 95 19.54 -23.05 -9.12
C GLN A 95 19.17 -23.85 -10.39
N LYS A 96 18.85 -23.17 -11.50
CA LYS A 96 18.52 -23.84 -12.78
C LYS A 96 19.70 -24.63 -13.34
N TRP A 97 20.92 -24.17 -13.10
CA TRP A 97 22.14 -24.84 -13.56
C TRP A 97 22.71 -25.80 -12.50
N ASN A 98 22.03 -25.96 -11.35
CA ASN A 98 22.43 -26.82 -10.22
C ASN A 98 23.86 -26.52 -9.72
N LEU A 99 24.24 -25.24 -9.82
CA LEU A 99 25.45 -24.67 -9.20
C LEU A 99 25.15 -24.29 -7.75
#